data_AF-A0A7G6Y3Y0-F1
#
_entry.id   AF-A0A7G6Y3Y0-F1
#
_cell.length_a   1.000
_cell.length_b   1.000
_cell.length_c   1.000
_cell.angle_alpha   90.00
_cell.angle_beta   90.00
_cell.angle_gamma   90.00
#
_symmetry.space_group_name_H-M   'P 1'
#
loop_
_entity.id
_entity.type
_entity.pdbx_description
1 polymer ?
#
loop_
_entity_poly.entity_id
_entity_poly.type
_entity_poly.pdbx_seq_one_letter_code
_entity_poly.pdbx_strand_id
1 'polypeptide(L)'
;MAWRDALPGTIAGVAIWLVATLLFRTYVAHVARFDDTYGSLAAVVVLMLWLMVSAWALLLGARLNAEAIADAGIHIRELSE
;
A
#
# COMPACT_ATOMS: atom_id res chain seq x y z
N MET A 1 7.14 -17.74 -16.45
CA MET A 1 6.62 -16.59 -15.68
C MET A 1 7.62 -15.45 -15.83
N ALA A 2 7.32 -14.48 -16.69
CA ALA A 2 8.18 -13.33 -16.82
C ALA A 2 7.95 -12.42 -15.61
N TRP A 3 8.99 -12.21 -14.81
CA TRP A 3 9.03 -11.20 -13.74
C TRP A 3 8.57 -9.81 -14.20
N ARG A 4 8.59 -9.56 -15.52
CA ARG A 4 8.09 -8.36 -16.20
C ARG A 4 6.58 -8.15 -16.03
N ASP A 5 5.80 -9.23 -15.93
CA ASP A 5 4.32 -9.16 -15.83
C ASP A 5 3.88 -8.72 -14.42
N ALA A 6 4.74 -8.92 -13.42
CA ALA A 6 4.54 -8.46 -12.05
C ALA A 6 5.02 -7.02 -11.79
N LEU A 7 5.82 -6.43 -12.71
CA LEU A 7 6.30 -5.05 -12.58
C LEU A 7 5.17 -4.00 -12.51
N PRO A 8 4.12 -4.01 -13.37
CA PRO A 8 3.10 -2.97 -13.32
C PRO A 8 2.32 -2.96 -12.00
N GLY A 9 1.98 -4.14 -11.48
CA GLY A 9 1.31 -4.28 -10.19
C GLY A 9 2.19 -3.86 -9.01
N THR A 10 3.47 -4.23 -9.03
CA THR A 10 4.44 -3.84 -8.00
C THR A 10 4.64 -2.31 -7.95
N ILE A 11 4.80 -1.66 -9.11
CA ILE A 11 4.95 -0.20 -9.20
C ILE A 11 3.71 0.51 -8.65
N ALA A 12 2.52 0.04 -9.01
CA ALA A 12 1.27 0.60 -8.51
C ALA A 12 1.15 0.45 -6.98
N GLY A 13 1.51 -0.73 -6.43
CA GLY A 13 1.51 -0.99 -4.99
C GLY A 13 2.47 -0.06 -4.24
N VAL A 14 3.68 0.14 -4.76
CA VAL A 14 4.66 1.08 -4.18
C VAL A 14 4.15 2.51 -4.25
N ALA A 15 3.53 2.93 -5.36
CA ALA A 15 2.96 4.26 -5.49
C ALA A 15 1.84 4.51 -4.45
N ILE A 16 0.94 3.54 -4.27
CA ILE A 16 -0.12 3.61 -3.25
C ILE A 16 0.48 3.72 -1.84
N TRP A 17 1.51 2.92 -1.55
CA TRP A 17 2.18 2.95 -0.25
C TRP A 17 2.90 4.28 0.02
N LEU A 18 3.54 4.88 -1.00
CA LEU A 18 4.15 6.21 -0.90
C LEU A 18 3.11 7.30 -0.65
N VAL A 19 1.98 7.27 -1.38
CA VAL A 19 0.86 8.20 -1.17
C VAL A 19 0.29 8.06 0.24
N ALA A 20 0.07 6.83 0.71
CA ALA A 20 -0.38 6.55 2.06
C ALA A 20 0.60 7.09 3.13
N THR A 21 1.91 6.96 2.90
CA THR A 21 2.94 7.49 3.78
C THR A 21 2.91 9.01 3.83
N LEU A 22 2.75 9.68 2.69
CA LEU A 22 2.66 11.15 2.64
C LEU A 22 1.41 11.66 3.36
N LEU A 23 0.25 11.04 3.10
CA LEU A 23 -1.01 11.34 3.79
C LEU A 23 -0.87 11.13 5.30
N PHE A 24 -0.29 10.01 5.72
CA PHE A 24 -0.09 9.72 7.14
C PHE A 24 0.82 10.76 7.81
N ARG A 25 1.92 11.16 7.17
CA ARG A 25 2.79 12.22 7.67
C ARG A 25 2.02 13.53 7.86
N THR A 26 1.19 13.92 6.88
CA THR A 26 0.38 15.14 7.01
C THR A 26 -0.68 15.02 8.11
N TYR A 27 -1.30 13.85 8.26
CA TYR A 27 -2.28 13.58 9.30
C TYR A 27 -1.67 13.73 10.69
N VAL A 28 -0.52 13.10 10.93
CA VAL A 28 0.18 13.20 12.23
C VAL A 28 0.59 14.64 12.52
N ALA A 29 1.11 15.37 11.53
CA ALA A 29 1.55 16.76 11.73
C ALA A 29 0.42 17.73 12.13
N HIS A 30 -0.82 17.49 11.71
CA HIS A 30 -1.95 18.39 11.96
C HIS A 30 -2.88 17.91 13.10
N VAL A 31 -3.03 16.60 13.25
CA VAL A 31 -4.05 16.00 14.11
C VAL A 31 -3.46 15.43 15.39
N ALA A 32 -2.18 15.03 15.41
CA ALA A 32 -1.57 14.38 16.58
C ALA A 32 -1.17 15.36 17.69
N ARG A 33 -2.00 16.35 18.02
CA ARG A 33 -1.85 17.18 19.23
C ARG A 33 -2.38 16.48 20.49
N PHE A 34 -2.20 15.16 20.60
CA PHE A 34 -2.64 14.36 21.75
C PHE A 34 -1.61 14.30 22.88
N ASP A 35 -0.45 14.95 22.70
CA ASP A 35 0.65 15.02 23.67
C ASP A 35 0.20 15.53 25.04
N ASP A 36 -0.77 16.45 25.09
CA ASP A 36 -1.20 17.11 26.33
C ASP A 36 -1.97 16.21 27.31
N THR A 37 -2.51 15.06 26.86
CA THR A 37 -3.33 14.17 27.72
C THR A 37 -2.81 12.74 27.78
N TYR A 38 -2.19 12.23 26.71
CA TYR A 38 -1.82 10.81 26.61
C TYR A 38 -0.33 10.57 26.33
N GLY A 39 0.49 11.62 26.17
CA GLY A 39 1.95 11.55 26.09
C GLY A 39 2.49 10.38 25.25
N SER A 40 3.27 9.49 25.86
CA SER A 40 3.90 8.34 25.17
C SER A 40 2.89 7.33 24.57
N LEU A 41 1.67 7.25 25.10
CA LEU A 41 0.63 6.37 24.57
C LEU A 41 0.17 6.86 23.17
N ALA A 42 0.19 8.18 22.94
CA ALA A 42 -0.15 8.75 21.64
C ALA A 42 0.82 8.28 20.55
N ALA A 43 2.12 8.18 20.86
CA ALA A 43 3.12 7.67 19.91
C ALA A 43 2.85 6.21 19.50
N VAL A 44 2.43 5.36 20.45
CA VAL A 44 2.09 3.95 20.17
C VAL A 44 0.83 3.86 19.29
N VAL A 45 -0.20 4.65 19.58
CA VAL A 45 -1.45 4.68 18.80
C VAL A 45 -1.18 5.16 17.38
N VAL A 46 -0.36 6.20 17.22
CA VAL A 46 0.09 6.70 15.90
C VAL A 46 0.84 5.61 15.15
N LEU A 47 1.78 4.91 15.78
CA LEU A 47 2.50 3.79 15.16
C LEU A 47 1.54 2.66 14.74
N MET A 48 0.59 2.29 15.60
CA MET A 48 -0.43 1.27 15.27
C MET A 48 -1.28 1.70 14.07
N LEU A 49 -1.69 2.97 14.02
CA LEU A 49 -2.45 3.52 12.89
C LEU A 49 -1.60 3.49 11.60
N TRP A 50 -0.32 3.81 11.69
CA TRP A 50 0.60 3.73 10.55
C TRP A 50 0.76 2.30 10.03
N LEU A 51 0.94 1.33 10.92
CA LEU A 51 1.04 -0.08 10.58
C LEU A 51 -0.26 -0.59 9.95
N MET A 52 -1.42 -0.17 10.48
CA MET A 52 -2.72 -0.51 9.91
C MET A 52 -2.85 0.03 8.48
N VAL A 53 -2.60 1.33 8.27
CA VAL A 53 -2.66 1.97 6.94
C VAL A 53 -1.68 1.31 5.96
N SER A 54 -0.47 0.99 6.42
CA SER A 54 0.52 0.28 5.61
C SER A 54 0.05 -1.12 5.22
N ALA A 55 -0.57 -1.87 6.15
CA ALA A 55 -1.13 -3.19 5.85
C ALA A 55 -2.24 -3.10 4.78
N TRP A 56 -3.14 -2.13 4.89
CA TRP A 56 -4.16 -1.88 3.86
C TRP A 56 -3.55 -1.51 2.51
N ALA A 57 -2.54 -0.65 2.48
CA ALA A 57 -1.83 -0.27 1.25
C ALA A 57 -1.16 -1.49 0.58
N LEU A 58 -0.51 -2.35 1.37
CA LEU A 58 0.12 -3.58 0.89
C LEU A 58 -0.90 -4.58 0.35
N LEU A 59 -2.03 -4.76 1.03
CA LEU A 59 -3.12 -5.63 0.54
C LEU A 59 -3.70 -5.12 -0.78
N LEU A 60 -3.88 -3.81 -0.91
CA LEU A 60 -4.36 -3.20 -2.16
C LEU A 60 -3.34 -3.42 -3.29
N GLY A 61 -2.05 -3.19 -3.02
CA GLY A 61 -0.97 -3.45 -3.97
C GLY A 61 -0.89 -4.93 -4.37
N ALA A 62 -1.05 -5.84 -3.42
CA ALA A 62 -1.08 -7.28 -3.69
C ALA A 62 -2.25 -7.68 -4.58
N ARG A 63 -3.43 -7.08 -4.38
CA ARG A 63 -4.61 -7.33 -5.22
C ARG A 63 -4.39 -6.84 -6.66
N LEU A 64 -3.86 -5.63 -6.82
CA LEU A 64 -3.53 -5.09 -8.14
C LEU A 64 -2.47 -5.93 -8.86
N ASN A 65 -1.48 -6.42 -8.12
CA ASN A 65 -0.48 -7.32 -8.67
C ASN A 65 -1.07 -8.67 -9.09
N ALA A 66 -2.03 -9.21 -8.33
CA ALA A 66 -2.73 -10.43 -8.71
C ALA A 66 -3.59 -10.24 -9.97
N GLU A 67 -4.31 -9.11 -10.09
CA GLU A 67 -5.09 -8.76 -11.28
C GLU A 67 -4.20 -8.56 -12.52
N ALA A 68 -3.06 -7.88 -12.37
CA ALA A 68 -2.10 -7.69 -13.47
C ALA A 68 -1.52 -9.02 -13.99
N ILE A 69 -1.20 -9.95 -13.09
CA ILE A 69 -0.72 -11.29 -13.46
C ILE A 69 -1.83 -12.11 -14.13
N ALA A 70 -3.08 -11.99 -13.66
CA ALA A 70 -4.21 -12.69 -14.24
C ALA A 70 -4.48 -12.26 -15.68
N ASP A 71 -4.43 -10.96 -15.96
CA ASP A 71 -4.66 -10.38 -17.29
C ASP A 71 -3.56 -10.78 -18.29
N ALA A 72 -2.30 -10.78 -17.85
CA ALA A 72 -1.18 -11.29 -18.65
C ALA A 72 -1.34 -12.78 -19.01
N GLY A 73 -1.95 -13.58 -18.13
CA GLY A 73 -2.26 -14.99 -18.38
C GLY A 73 -3.35 -15.21 -19.45
N ILE A 74 -4.33 -14.31 -19.56
CA ILE A 74 -5.35 -14.35 -20.61
C ILE A 74 -4.72 -14.09 -21.98
N HIS A 75 -3.82 -13.10 -22.06
CA HIS A 75 -3.23 -12.71 -23.33
C HIS A 75 -2.28 -13.77 -23.93
N ILE A 76 -1.55 -14.53 -23.10
CA ILE A 76 -0.72 -15.65 -23.59
C ILE A 76 -1.56 -16.77 -24.20
N ARG A 77 -2.77 -17.00 -23.67
CA ARG A 77 -3.65 -18.08 -24.14
C ARG A 77 -4.23 -17.79 -25.53
N GLU A 78 -4.53 -16.53 -25.81
CA GLU A 78 -5.05 -16.06 -27.10
C GLU A 78 -3.99 -16.11 -28.22
N LEU A 79 -2.70 -15.97 -27.89
CA LEU A 79 -1.59 -16.06 -28.85
C LEU A 79 -1.16 -17.51 -29.17
N SER A 80 -1.80 -18.50 -28.54
CA SER A 80 -1.51 -19.93 -28.73
C SER A 80 -2.58 -20.69 -29.52
N GLU A 81 -3.65 -20.01 -29.94
CA GLU A 81 -4.71 -20.49 -30.84
C GLU A 81 -4.55 -19.89 -32.25
#